data_AF-A0A2V9XN32-F1
#
_entry.id   AF-A0A2V9XN32-F1
#
_cell.length_a   1.000
_cell.length_b   1.000
_cell.length_c   1.000
_cell.angle_alpha   90.00
_cell.angle_beta   90.00
_cell.angle_gamma   90.00
#
_symmetry.space_group_name_H-M   'P 1'
#
loop_
_entity.id
_entity.type
_entity.pdbx_description
1 polymer ?
#
loop_
_entity_poly.entity_id
_entity_poly.type
_entity_poly.pdbx_seq_one_letter_code
_entity_poly.pdbx_strand_id
1 'polypeptide(L)'
;IADDVLGAHNVNGHGCASCHAPHSGAQGNGGTDASTGQVILWGRDFINQTYTTEAGNTFTTPPNNAGFTNRTGANAESDKLYRTAVCLSCHDGAVTVQGMTGHTVETIDGVNTAPTWLNQGFSLTNSHPVDIPYVPDSATIGGTTIASHWPGTVTAGKVTWDTTNALANNFNNVYGHPASLVAATDGQPYIECTTCHEQHSMTRARVRIPSTSTTRRLLPTRFFVKGWYDSLNPASNSATQFCRSCHADKSNEAWGVNSATF
;
A
#
# COMPACT_ATOMS: atom_id res chain seq x y z
N ILE A 1 4.44 -18.65 14.30
CA ILE A 1 4.81 -18.17 12.95
C ILE A 1 3.71 -18.46 11.92
N ALA A 2 3.25 -19.71 11.74
CA ALA A 2 2.21 -20.04 10.74
C ALA A 2 0.91 -19.20 10.89
N ASP A 3 0.49 -18.92 12.13
CA ASP A 3 -0.68 -18.07 12.44
C ASP A 3 -0.33 -16.59 12.68
N ASP A 4 0.93 -16.18 12.47
CA ASP A 4 1.36 -14.81 12.73
C ASP A 4 1.02 -13.88 11.57
N VAL A 5 0.20 -12.87 11.84
CA VAL A 5 -0.27 -11.94 10.81
C VAL A 5 0.86 -11.08 10.24
N LEU A 6 1.95 -10.84 10.96
CA LEU A 6 3.07 -10.04 10.44
C LEU A 6 3.88 -10.78 9.35
N GLY A 7 3.78 -12.11 9.26
CA GLY A 7 4.46 -12.90 8.24
C GLY A 7 5.97 -12.62 8.18
N ALA A 8 6.46 -12.16 7.02
CA ALA A 8 7.87 -11.79 6.80
C ALA A 8 8.35 -10.57 7.61
N HIS A 9 7.44 -9.74 8.17
CA HIS A 9 7.79 -8.66 9.10
C HIS A 9 7.96 -9.16 10.55
N ASN A 10 7.76 -10.46 10.81
CA ASN A 10 7.91 -11.02 12.16
C ASN A 10 9.37 -11.33 12.49
N VAL A 11 10.09 -10.32 12.98
CA VAL A 11 11.50 -10.43 13.38
C VAL A 11 11.65 -11.21 14.68
N ASN A 12 11.53 -12.54 14.62
CA ASN A 12 11.64 -13.44 15.77
C ASN A 12 10.74 -13.06 16.97
N GLY A 13 9.52 -12.54 16.71
CA GLY A 13 8.60 -12.00 17.72
C GLY A 13 8.71 -10.49 17.97
N HIS A 14 9.75 -9.84 17.44
CA HIS A 14 10.01 -8.39 17.57
C HIS A 14 9.60 -7.58 16.34
N GLY A 15 8.66 -8.07 15.51
CA GLY A 15 8.20 -7.35 14.32
C GLY A 15 7.73 -5.93 14.62
N CYS A 16 6.87 -5.76 15.63
CA CYS A 16 6.40 -4.45 16.12
C CYS A 16 7.48 -3.58 16.80
N ALA A 17 8.71 -4.07 16.97
CA ALA A 17 9.86 -3.30 17.48
C ALA A 17 10.99 -3.12 16.44
N SER A 18 10.86 -3.68 15.23
CA SER A 18 11.86 -3.60 14.15
C SER A 18 11.54 -2.50 13.11
N CYS A 19 10.26 -2.34 12.76
CA CYS A 19 9.59 -1.14 12.14
C CYS A 19 8.65 0.04 12.91
N HIS A 20 7.88 0.44 15.09
CA HIS A 20 7.13 1.34 16.08
C HIS A 20 8.00 1.60 17.35
N ALA A 21 9.34 1.69 17.22
CA ALA A 21 10.25 1.89 18.35
C ALA A 21 9.96 3.21 19.10
N PRO A 22 10.22 3.27 20.41
CA PRO A 22 9.48 4.14 21.31
C PRO A 22 9.78 5.64 21.13
N HIS A 23 8.70 6.42 21.09
CA HIS A 23 8.70 7.85 20.71
C HIS A 23 9.47 8.79 21.66
N SER A 24 9.87 8.31 22.84
CA SER A 24 10.75 9.03 23.78
C SER A 24 12.25 8.77 23.54
N GLY A 25 12.60 8.17 22.39
CA GLY A 25 13.99 7.94 21.97
C GLY A 25 14.74 7.00 22.91
N ALA A 26 15.93 7.39 23.34
CA ALA A 26 16.76 6.65 24.27
C ALA A 26 16.01 6.28 25.56
N GLN A 27 15.14 7.16 26.07
CA GLN A 27 14.34 6.89 27.28
C GLN A 27 13.38 5.71 27.11
N GLY A 28 12.84 5.52 25.90
CA GLY A 28 11.97 4.40 25.59
C GLY A 28 12.69 3.05 25.59
N ASN A 29 14.01 3.06 25.34
CA ASN A 29 14.89 1.89 25.41
C ASN A 29 15.68 1.82 26.74
N GLY A 30 15.23 2.53 27.80
CA GLY A 30 15.84 2.47 29.13
C GLY A 30 17.08 3.36 29.35
N GLY A 31 17.43 4.21 28.38
CA GLY A 31 18.39 5.30 28.54
C GLY A 31 17.77 6.53 29.22
N THR A 32 18.48 7.66 29.21
CA THR A 32 18.07 8.88 29.94
C THR A 32 17.83 10.11 29.05
N ASP A 33 18.33 10.14 27.81
CA ASP A 33 18.32 11.33 26.96
C ASP A 33 16.96 11.58 26.28
N ALA A 34 16.25 12.60 26.77
CA ALA A 34 14.95 13.06 26.27
C ALA A 34 15.01 13.75 24.89
N SER A 35 16.18 14.22 24.45
CA SER A 35 16.32 14.99 23.19
C SER A 35 16.20 14.13 21.93
N THR A 36 16.32 12.81 22.09
CA THR A 36 16.37 11.83 21.00
C THR A 36 14.99 11.34 20.51
N GLY A 37 13.89 11.85 21.07
CA GLY A 37 12.52 11.45 20.72
C GLY A 37 11.91 12.24 19.57
N GLN A 38 11.77 11.61 18.39
CA GLN A 38 10.82 12.02 17.35
C GLN A 38 10.13 10.80 16.74
N VAL A 39 8.88 10.96 16.30
CA VAL A 39 8.19 9.99 15.43
C VAL A 39 8.98 9.85 14.12
N ILE A 40 8.76 8.72 13.41
CA ILE A 40 9.35 8.30 12.13
C ILE A 40 10.62 7.45 12.29
N LEU A 41 10.50 6.17 11.88
CA LEU A 41 11.55 5.14 11.75
C LEU A 41 12.68 5.12 12.79
N TRP A 42 12.28 5.24 14.06
CA TRP A 42 12.53 4.19 15.06
C TRP A 42 14.00 4.02 15.53
N GLY A 43 14.91 4.91 15.13
CA GLY A 43 16.31 4.87 15.55
C GLY A 43 17.24 4.11 14.59
N ARG A 44 16.88 3.99 13.31
CA ARG A 44 17.83 3.66 12.25
C ARG A 44 17.78 4.72 11.15
N ASP A 45 18.95 5.06 10.64
CA ASP A 45 19.08 5.99 9.52
C ASP A 45 18.64 5.34 8.20
N PHE A 46 18.22 6.19 7.26
CA PHE A 46 17.87 5.77 5.91
C PHE A 46 19.16 5.59 5.08
N ILE A 47 19.10 4.76 4.04
CA ILE A 47 20.14 4.80 3.01
C ILE A 47 19.94 6.04 2.12
N ASN A 48 21.02 6.74 1.79
CA ASN A 48 21.00 7.79 0.77
C ASN A 48 21.02 7.13 -0.61
N GLN A 49 19.83 6.91 -1.18
CA GLN A 49 19.66 6.14 -2.41
C GLN A 49 18.72 6.88 -3.36
N THR A 50 19.08 6.93 -4.64
CA THR A 50 18.22 7.45 -5.71
C THR A 50 17.47 6.29 -6.36
N TYR A 51 16.17 6.46 -6.55
CA TYR A 51 15.29 5.51 -7.19
C TYR A 51 14.71 6.09 -8.46
N THR A 52 14.47 5.23 -9.45
CA THR A 52 13.61 5.54 -10.60
C THR A 52 12.30 4.79 -10.40
N THR A 53 11.18 5.50 -10.47
CA THR A 53 9.83 4.92 -10.31
C THR A 53 9.38 4.21 -11.59
N GLU A 54 8.28 3.46 -11.49
CA GLU A 54 7.62 2.88 -12.67
C GLU A 54 7.22 3.94 -13.72
N ALA A 55 6.87 5.16 -13.29
CA ALA A 55 6.57 6.29 -14.18
C ALA A 55 7.83 6.99 -14.76
N GLY A 56 9.04 6.52 -14.45
CA GLY A 56 10.30 7.10 -14.92
C GLY A 56 10.76 8.36 -14.18
N ASN A 57 9.99 8.86 -13.21
CA ASN A 57 10.41 9.92 -12.30
C ASN A 57 11.54 9.42 -11.39
N THR A 58 12.34 10.33 -10.84
CA THR A 58 13.35 9.99 -9.83
C THR A 58 13.14 10.73 -8.52
N PHE A 59 13.44 10.06 -7.42
CA PHE A 59 13.54 10.66 -6.09
C PHE A 59 14.76 10.11 -5.35
N THR A 60 15.28 10.86 -4.38
CA THR A 60 16.41 10.46 -3.54
C THR A 60 15.95 10.43 -2.09
N THR A 61 16.12 9.29 -1.41
CA THR A 61 15.90 9.22 0.03
C THR A 61 17.06 9.92 0.75
N PRO A 62 16.82 10.83 1.71
CA PRO A 62 17.90 11.44 2.47
C PRO A 62 18.61 10.39 3.35
N PRO A 63 19.86 10.63 3.80
CA PRO A 63 20.58 9.71 4.67
C PRO A 63 19.99 9.57 6.09
N ASN A 64 19.07 10.45 6.50
CA ASN A 64 18.50 10.41 7.84
C ASN A 64 17.17 11.16 7.94
N ASN A 65 16.56 11.01 9.11
CA ASN A 65 15.29 11.62 9.52
C ASN A 65 15.19 13.15 9.32
N ALA A 66 16.29 13.89 9.41
CA ALA A 66 16.28 15.36 9.31
C ALA A 66 16.25 15.90 7.87
N GLY A 67 16.45 15.04 6.86
CA GLY A 67 16.38 15.44 5.45
C GLY A 67 14.96 15.63 4.89
N PHE A 68 13.93 15.17 5.61
CA PHE A 68 12.53 15.37 5.20
C PHE A 68 12.00 16.71 5.72
N THR A 69 11.74 17.65 4.81
CA THR A 69 11.45 19.05 5.15
C THR A 69 10.00 19.32 5.56
N ASN A 70 9.03 18.50 5.11
CA ASN A 70 7.60 18.65 5.45
C ASN A 70 7.17 17.91 6.74
N ARG A 71 8.14 17.48 7.55
CA ARG A 71 8.01 16.49 8.63
C ARG A 71 7.24 16.96 9.88
N THR A 72 6.84 18.23 9.98
CA THR A 72 6.24 18.79 11.21
C THR A 72 4.72 18.74 11.22
N GLY A 73 4.16 18.19 12.31
CA GLY A 73 2.71 18.07 12.50
C GLY A 73 2.04 17.09 11.52
N ALA A 74 0.77 17.35 11.19
CA ALA A 74 -0.03 16.49 10.32
C ALA A 74 0.51 16.37 8.87
N ASN A 75 1.41 17.26 8.46
CA ASN A 75 1.96 17.31 7.10
C ASN A 75 2.95 16.16 6.82
N ALA A 76 3.51 15.52 7.87
CA ALA A 76 4.30 14.30 7.70
C ALA A 76 3.50 13.16 7.05
N GLU A 77 2.17 13.16 7.18
CA GLU A 77 1.31 12.16 6.55
C GLU A 77 0.95 12.48 5.08
N SER A 78 1.28 13.67 4.55
CA SER A 78 1.07 14.03 3.13
C SER A 78 2.36 14.16 2.32
N ASP A 79 3.52 13.93 2.95
CA ASP A 79 4.80 13.76 2.23
C ASP A 79 4.90 12.35 1.62
N LYS A 80 4.77 12.29 0.29
CA LYS A 80 4.84 11.05 -0.49
C LYS A 80 6.23 10.42 -0.48
N LEU A 81 7.29 11.21 -0.66
CA LEU A 81 8.68 10.74 -0.67
C LEU A 81 9.03 10.11 0.68
N TYR A 82 8.57 10.73 1.77
CA TYR A 82 8.65 10.13 3.10
C TYR A 82 7.93 8.77 3.18
N ARG A 83 6.67 8.66 2.72
CA ARG A 83 5.93 7.39 2.74
C ARG A 83 6.61 6.29 1.91
N THR A 84 7.17 6.61 0.75
CA THR A 84 7.92 5.63 -0.04
C THR A 84 9.20 5.22 0.69
N ALA A 85 9.99 6.20 1.18
CA ALA A 85 11.23 5.96 1.90
C ALA A 85 11.05 5.04 3.12
N VAL A 86 9.91 5.12 3.81
CA VAL A 86 9.59 4.26 4.95
C VAL A 86 9.65 2.78 4.59
N CYS A 87 8.94 2.41 3.52
CA CYS A 87 8.91 1.03 3.07
C CYS A 87 10.28 0.59 2.55
N LEU A 88 10.95 1.44 1.77
CA LEU A 88 12.27 1.12 1.20
C LEU A 88 13.36 0.95 2.29
N SER A 89 13.24 1.60 3.44
CA SER A 89 14.15 1.34 4.58
C SER A 89 14.17 -0.15 4.98
N CYS A 90 13.02 -0.82 4.90
CA CYS A 90 12.83 -2.22 5.25
C CYS A 90 13.02 -3.17 4.06
N HIS A 91 12.90 -2.72 2.81
CA HIS A 91 13.04 -3.54 1.59
C HIS A 91 14.41 -3.42 0.89
N ASP A 92 15.15 -2.32 1.08
CA ASP A 92 16.27 -1.92 0.20
C ASP A 92 17.65 -1.84 0.89
N GLY A 93 17.73 -1.87 2.22
CA GLY A 93 19.03 -2.05 2.89
C GLY A 93 19.15 -1.58 4.34
N ALA A 94 18.47 -0.51 4.73
CA ALA A 94 18.68 0.14 6.03
C ALA A 94 18.34 -0.76 7.23
N VAL A 95 17.29 -1.59 7.09
CA VAL A 95 16.84 -2.54 8.12
C VAL A 95 16.82 -3.98 7.60
N THR A 96 16.70 -4.21 6.27
CA THR A 96 16.46 -5.52 5.63
C THR A 96 17.17 -6.71 6.29
N VAL A 97 18.49 -6.60 6.46
CA VAL A 97 19.41 -7.68 6.91
C VAL A 97 19.08 -8.21 8.31
N GLN A 98 18.32 -7.44 9.08
CA GLN A 98 17.81 -7.82 10.40
C GLN A 98 16.28 -7.73 10.51
N GLY A 99 15.60 -7.07 9.55
CA GLY A 99 14.20 -6.67 9.63
C GLY A 99 13.20 -7.46 8.77
N MET A 100 13.67 -8.15 7.73
CA MET A 100 12.80 -8.95 6.83
C MET A 100 13.15 -10.43 6.95
N THR A 101 12.60 -11.09 7.98
CA THR A 101 12.97 -12.48 8.32
C THR A 101 11.76 -13.40 8.26
N GLY A 102 11.78 -14.37 7.35
CA GLY A 102 10.80 -15.43 7.29
C GLY A 102 10.35 -15.80 5.87
N HIS A 103 9.23 -16.49 5.80
CA HIS A 103 8.63 -16.99 4.57
C HIS A 103 7.43 -16.15 4.13
N THR A 104 7.19 -16.10 2.83
CA THR A 104 5.94 -15.61 2.24
C THR A 104 4.81 -16.62 2.47
N VAL A 105 3.58 -16.11 2.54
CA VAL A 105 2.33 -16.91 2.59
C VAL A 105 1.96 -17.55 1.24
N GLU A 106 2.84 -17.40 0.24
CA GLU A 106 2.73 -17.92 -1.11
C GLU A 106 4.08 -18.45 -1.58
N THR A 107 4.04 -19.47 -2.42
CA THR A 107 5.21 -20.03 -3.10
C THR A 107 5.10 -19.70 -4.58
N ILE A 108 5.77 -18.65 -5.05
CA ILE A 108 5.85 -18.32 -6.49
C ILE A 108 7.03 -19.11 -7.07
N ASP A 109 6.79 -19.90 -8.12
CA ASP A 109 7.81 -20.68 -8.84
C ASP A 109 8.75 -21.52 -7.94
N GLY A 110 8.21 -22.04 -6.84
CA GLY A 110 8.95 -22.83 -5.84
C GLY A 110 9.65 -22.01 -4.76
N VAL A 111 9.69 -20.68 -4.87
CA VAL A 111 10.30 -19.76 -3.90
C VAL A 111 9.25 -19.25 -2.92
N ASN A 112 9.53 -19.42 -1.61
CA ASN A 112 8.66 -18.95 -0.53
C ASN A 112 9.39 -18.11 0.54
N THR A 113 10.55 -17.54 0.22
CA THR A 113 11.25 -16.58 1.08
C THR A 113 10.66 -15.18 0.95
N ALA A 114 10.86 -14.31 1.94
CA ALA A 114 10.47 -12.90 1.87
C ALA A 114 10.83 -12.26 0.50
N PRO A 115 9.94 -11.45 -0.14
CA PRO A 115 10.15 -11.03 -1.53
C PRO A 115 11.35 -10.09 -1.65
N THR A 116 12.26 -10.45 -2.55
CA THR A 116 13.32 -9.62 -3.16
C THR A 116 13.99 -8.57 -2.26
N TRP A 117 15.22 -8.87 -1.86
CA TRP A 117 16.18 -7.89 -1.35
C TRP A 117 16.49 -6.85 -2.43
N LEU A 118 15.89 -5.65 -2.38
CA LEU A 118 16.16 -4.58 -3.35
C LEU A 118 17.59 -4.03 -3.23
N ASN A 119 18.30 -4.40 -2.16
CA ASN A 119 19.69 -4.02 -1.85
C ASN A 119 20.77 -4.46 -2.85
N GLN A 120 20.45 -5.26 -3.87
CA GLN A 120 21.42 -5.69 -4.90
C GLN A 120 21.47 -4.75 -6.12
N GLY A 121 21.09 -3.48 -5.94
CA GLY A 121 21.12 -2.45 -7.00
C GLY A 121 19.87 -2.40 -7.87
N PHE A 122 18.71 -2.76 -7.32
CA PHE A 122 17.45 -2.76 -8.05
C PHE A 122 16.82 -1.36 -8.20
N SER A 123 15.89 -1.25 -9.14
CA SER A 123 15.07 -0.05 -9.38
C SER A 123 13.59 -0.38 -9.16
N LEU A 124 12.77 0.64 -8.92
CA LEU A 124 11.30 0.49 -8.83
C LEU A 124 10.64 0.53 -10.21
N THR A 125 11.40 0.92 -11.25
CA THR A 125 11.04 0.86 -12.68
C THR A 125 10.38 -0.47 -13.03
N ASN A 126 9.20 -0.43 -13.66
CA ASN A 126 8.40 -1.59 -14.08
C ASN A 126 8.05 -2.60 -12.96
N SER A 127 8.23 -2.24 -11.69
CA SER A 127 8.20 -3.18 -10.56
C SER A 127 7.31 -2.72 -9.40
N HIS A 128 7.28 -1.42 -9.10
CA HIS A 128 6.45 -0.86 -8.02
C HIS A 128 5.86 0.52 -8.41
N PRO A 129 4.52 0.65 -8.48
CA PRO A 129 3.85 1.91 -8.76
C PRO A 129 3.81 2.80 -7.51
N VAL A 130 4.85 3.60 -7.32
CA VAL A 130 5.00 4.60 -6.24
C VAL A 130 5.36 5.97 -6.82
N ASP A 131 4.99 7.04 -6.12
CA ASP A 131 4.94 8.41 -6.65
C ASP A 131 4.25 8.50 -8.04
N ILE A 132 3.08 7.87 -8.15
CA ILE A 132 2.21 7.97 -9.33
C ILE A 132 0.91 8.68 -8.96
N PRO A 133 0.54 9.81 -9.59
CA PRO A 133 -0.76 10.42 -9.40
C PRO A 133 -1.88 9.49 -9.89
N TYR A 134 -2.87 9.20 -9.05
CA TYR A 134 -4.10 8.56 -9.48
C TYR A 134 -5.15 9.62 -9.81
N VAL A 135 -5.43 9.78 -11.09
CA VAL A 135 -6.44 10.73 -11.59
C VAL A 135 -7.71 9.95 -11.96
N PRO A 136 -8.81 10.09 -11.20
CA PRO A 136 -10.12 9.54 -11.59
C PRO A 136 -10.59 10.19 -12.89
N ASP A 137 -11.20 9.40 -13.78
CA ASP A 137 -11.62 9.90 -15.09
C ASP A 137 -12.85 10.83 -14.95
N SER A 138 -12.65 12.12 -15.20
CA SER A 138 -13.67 13.16 -15.00
C SER A 138 -14.76 13.21 -16.09
N ALA A 139 -14.66 12.36 -17.12
CA ALA A 139 -15.26 12.58 -18.43
C ALA A 139 -16.34 11.56 -18.83
N THR A 140 -17.09 10.97 -17.89
CA THR A 140 -18.22 10.08 -18.24
C THR A 140 -19.47 10.26 -17.37
N ILE A 141 -19.82 11.53 -17.13
CA ILE A 141 -21.15 11.91 -16.63
C ILE A 141 -22.17 11.65 -17.76
N GLY A 142 -22.96 10.58 -17.64
CA GLY A 142 -24.11 10.30 -18.53
C GLY A 142 -23.89 9.31 -19.68
N GLY A 143 -22.85 8.46 -19.65
CA GLY A 143 -22.60 7.45 -20.69
C GLY A 143 -22.15 6.09 -20.15
N THR A 144 -22.39 5.01 -20.90
CA THR A 144 -22.01 3.62 -20.53
C THR A 144 -20.57 3.25 -20.94
N THR A 145 -19.70 4.24 -21.11
CA THR A 145 -18.29 4.03 -21.45
C THR A 145 -17.47 3.93 -20.16
N ILE A 146 -16.42 3.13 -20.16
CA ILE A 146 -15.40 3.11 -19.12
C ILE A 146 -14.05 3.51 -19.74
N ALA A 147 -13.31 4.36 -19.01
CA ALA A 147 -11.95 4.78 -19.33
C ALA A 147 -10.93 3.98 -18.48
N SER A 148 -9.67 4.43 -18.39
CA SER A 148 -8.61 3.70 -17.68
C SER A 148 -8.92 3.54 -16.19
N HIS A 149 -9.46 4.60 -15.58
CA HIS A 149 -9.75 4.68 -14.16
C HIS A 149 -11.25 4.84 -13.91
N TRP A 150 -11.67 4.57 -12.68
CA TRP A 150 -13.07 4.78 -12.31
C TRP A 150 -13.40 6.28 -12.23
N PRO A 151 -14.57 6.71 -12.74
CA PRO A 151 -15.00 8.09 -12.61
C PRO A 151 -15.27 8.44 -11.15
N GLY A 152 -14.97 9.69 -10.80
CA GLY A 152 -15.14 10.21 -9.44
C GLY A 152 -14.60 11.62 -9.29
N THR A 153 -14.82 12.22 -8.12
CA THR A 153 -14.32 13.55 -7.76
C THR A 153 -13.24 13.48 -6.70
N VAL A 154 -12.17 14.28 -6.86
CA VAL A 154 -11.09 14.41 -5.88
C VAL A 154 -11.42 15.55 -4.91
N THR A 155 -11.17 15.35 -3.62
CA THR A 155 -11.13 16.43 -2.62
C THR A 155 -10.11 16.08 -1.55
N ALA A 156 -9.06 16.91 -1.43
CA ALA A 156 -7.93 16.68 -0.51
C ALA A 156 -7.37 15.24 -0.59
N GLY A 157 -7.04 14.79 -1.80
CA GLY A 157 -6.51 13.46 -2.12
C GLY A 157 -7.47 12.29 -1.93
N LYS A 158 -8.65 12.50 -1.34
CA LYS A 158 -9.71 11.49 -1.26
C LYS A 158 -10.52 11.50 -2.55
N VAL A 159 -10.70 10.32 -3.15
CA VAL A 159 -11.66 10.11 -4.25
C VAL A 159 -13.04 9.80 -3.69
N THR A 160 -14.06 10.45 -4.24
CA THR A 160 -15.47 10.08 -4.11
C THR A 160 -15.92 9.51 -5.45
N TRP A 161 -16.11 8.20 -5.53
CA TRP A 161 -16.48 7.51 -6.76
C TRP A 161 -17.86 7.91 -7.26
N ASP A 162 -18.02 7.94 -8.58
CA ASP A 162 -19.30 8.28 -9.21
C ASP A 162 -20.33 7.15 -9.03
N THR A 163 -21.52 7.53 -8.58
CA THR A 163 -22.70 6.66 -8.42
C THR A 163 -23.77 6.92 -9.47
N THR A 164 -23.56 7.89 -10.38
CA THR A 164 -24.48 8.23 -11.47
C THR A 164 -24.18 7.44 -12.74
N ASN A 165 -22.90 7.20 -13.07
CA ASN A 165 -22.50 6.22 -14.07
C ASN A 165 -22.91 4.81 -13.62
N ALA A 166 -23.76 4.14 -14.40
CA ALA A 166 -24.35 2.85 -14.04
C ALA A 166 -23.31 1.73 -13.83
N LEU A 167 -22.19 1.77 -14.55
CA LEU A 167 -21.15 0.75 -14.48
C LEU A 167 -20.23 0.99 -13.27
N ALA A 168 -19.83 2.24 -13.01
CA ALA A 168 -19.12 2.60 -11.78
C ALA A 168 -19.97 2.33 -10.53
N ASN A 169 -21.29 2.60 -10.60
CA ASN A 169 -22.22 2.29 -9.52
C ASN A 169 -22.39 0.77 -9.32
N ASN A 170 -22.31 -0.06 -10.37
CA ASN A 170 -22.30 -1.52 -10.24
C ASN A 170 -21.07 -1.97 -9.46
N PHE A 171 -19.87 -1.58 -9.90
CA PHE A 171 -18.62 -1.98 -9.24
C PHE A 171 -18.57 -1.51 -7.77
N ASN A 172 -19.03 -0.28 -7.49
CA ASN A 172 -19.16 0.26 -6.14
C ASN A 172 -20.11 -0.53 -5.21
N ASN A 173 -21.17 -1.15 -5.76
CA ASN A 173 -22.15 -1.92 -4.98
C ASN A 173 -21.91 -3.44 -5.00
N VAL A 174 -21.05 -3.95 -5.89
CA VAL A 174 -20.64 -5.36 -5.89
C VAL A 174 -19.33 -5.54 -5.11
N TYR A 175 -18.26 -4.88 -5.53
CA TYR A 175 -16.90 -5.11 -5.02
C TYR A 175 -16.43 -4.01 -4.08
N GLY A 176 -16.69 -2.74 -4.46
CA GLY A 176 -16.14 -1.57 -3.78
C GLY A 176 -14.63 -1.42 -3.96
N HIS A 177 -14.06 -0.36 -3.37
CA HIS A 177 -12.66 -0.01 -3.53
C HIS A 177 -11.90 -0.21 -2.20
N PRO A 178 -11.21 -1.36 -2.02
CA PRO A 178 -10.40 -1.64 -0.81
C PRO A 178 -9.02 -0.98 -0.86
N ALA A 179 -8.49 -0.68 -2.06
CA ALA A 179 -7.38 0.26 -2.19
C ALA A 179 -7.77 1.62 -1.60
N SER A 180 -6.83 2.29 -0.95
CA SER A 180 -7.05 3.61 -0.38
C SER A 180 -5.81 4.44 -0.64
N LEU A 181 -5.97 5.38 -1.58
CA LEU A 181 -4.97 6.30 -2.08
C LEU A 181 -4.43 7.21 -0.97
N VAL A 182 -3.22 7.74 -1.17
CA VAL A 182 -2.58 8.71 -0.29
C VAL A 182 -2.88 10.13 -0.79
N ALA A 183 -3.18 11.05 0.13
CA ALA A 183 -3.28 12.47 -0.20
C ALA A 183 -1.90 13.13 -0.13
N ALA A 184 -1.44 13.73 -1.24
CA ALA A 184 -0.22 14.53 -1.24
C ALA A 184 -0.49 16.01 -0.88
N THR A 185 0.58 16.79 -0.67
CA THR A 185 0.51 18.22 -0.32
C THR A 185 -0.10 19.12 -1.40
N ASP A 186 -0.17 18.65 -2.65
CA ASP A 186 -0.88 19.29 -3.76
C ASP A 186 -2.41 19.04 -3.76
N GLY A 187 -2.90 18.20 -2.83
CA GLY A 187 -4.30 17.80 -2.72
C GLY A 187 -4.74 16.72 -3.71
N GLN A 188 -3.83 16.10 -4.45
CA GLN A 188 -4.13 15.00 -5.37
C GLN A 188 -3.99 13.61 -4.71
N PRO A 189 -4.64 12.56 -5.25
CA PRO A 189 -4.45 11.18 -4.82
C PRO A 189 -3.19 10.60 -5.47
N TYR A 190 -2.40 9.86 -4.70
CA TYR A 190 -1.23 9.14 -5.19
C TYR A 190 -1.28 7.64 -4.87
N ILE A 191 -0.68 6.85 -5.75
CA ILE A 191 -0.33 5.44 -5.51
C ILE A 191 1.02 5.42 -4.80
N GLU A 192 1.04 4.74 -3.65
CA GLU A 192 2.19 4.55 -2.76
C GLU A 192 2.18 3.11 -2.24
N CYS A 193 3.24 2.66 -1.57
CA CYS A 193 3.27 1.34 -0.93
C CYS A 193 2.04 1.10 -0.03
N THR A 194 1.69 2.10 0.79
CA THR A 194 0.50 2.05 1.66
C THR A 194 -0.83 2.22 0.90
N THR A 195 -0.85 2.49 -0.40
CA THR A 195 -2.08 2.47 -1.23
C THR A 195 -2.57 1.05 -1.45
N CYS A 196 -1.66 0.09 -1.62
CA CYS A 196 -1.99 -1.33 -1.84
C CYS A 196 -1.81 -2.19 -0.59
N HIS A 197 -0.80 -1.91 0.23
CA HIS A 197 -0.37 -2.79 1.33
C HIS A 197 -0.77 -2.26 2.72
N GLU A 198 -0.84 -3.19 3.68
CA GLU A 198 -1.07 -3.02 5.11
C GLU A 198 0.06 -3.74 5.85
N GLN A 199 1.07 -3.00 6.27
CA GLN A 199 2.32 -3.54 6.81
C GLN A 199 2.15 -4.39 8.09
N HIS A 200 1.00 -4.32 8.76
CA HIS A 200 0.71 -5.10 9.96
C HIS A 200 -0.01 -6.45 9.68
N SER A 201 -0.35 -6.79 8.43
CA SER A 201 -1.08 -8.05 8.16
C SER A 201 -0.86 -8.64 6.76
N MET A 202 0.02 -9.64 6.68
CA MET A 202 0.29 -10.44 5.49
C MET A 202 -0.84 -11.41 5.13
N THR A 203 -1.56 -11.94 6.12
CA THR A 203 -2.49 -13.09 5.97
C THR A 203 -3.97 -12.73 5.98
N ARG A 204 -4.37 -11.57 6.52
CA ARG A 204 -5.78 -11.17 6.68
C ARG A 204 -6.02 -9.69 6.40
N ALA A 205 -7.01 -9.35 5.58
CA ALA A 205 -7.45 -7.96 5.39
C ALA A 205 -8.80 -7.70 6.07
N ARG A 206 -9.00 -6.48 6.59
CA ARG A 206 -10.27 -6.03 7.19
C ARG A 206 -11.07 -5.16 6.21
N VAL A 207 -11.75 -5.82 5.27
CA VAL A 207 -12.43 -5.18 4.13
C VAL A 207 -13.95 -5.17 4.28
N ARG A 208 -14.62 -4.20 3.65
CA ARG A 208 -16.07 -4.24 3.40
C ARG A 208 -16.28 -4.66 1.95
N ILE A 209 -17.05 -5.72 1.74
CA ILE A 209 -17.51 -6.15 0.42
C ILE A 209 -19.00 -5.82 0.32
N PRO A 210 -19.39 -4.81 -0.47
CA PRO A 210 -20.75 -4.27 -0.42
C PRO A 210 -21.83 -5.30 -0.75
N SER A 211 -21.56 -6.23 -1.68
CA SER A 211 -22.47 -7.34 -2.05
C SER A 211 -22.67 -8.41 -0.96
N THR A 212 -21.73 -8.59 -0.04
CA THR A 212 -21.78 -9.68 0.97
C THR A 212 -21.91 -9.20 2.41
N SER A 213 -21.65 -7.91 2.68
CA SER A 213 -21.95 -7.31 3.99
C SER A 213 -21.95 -5.78 3.96
N THR A 214 -22.84 -5.20 4.77
CA THR A 214 -22.76 -3.79 5.13
C THR A 214 -21.54 -3.48 6.00
N THR A 215 -20.97 -4.46 6.71
CA THR A 215 -19.87 -4.30 7.69
C THR A 215 -18.51 -4.76 7.15
N ARG A 216 -17.42 -4.41 7.86
CA ARG A 216 -16.07 -4.91 7.54
C ARG A 216 -15.85 -6.32 8.11
N ARG A 217 -15.49 -7.27 7.26
CA ARG A 217 -15.14 -8.66 7.61
C ARG A 217 -13.62 -8.84 7.59
N LEU A 218 -13.12 -9.86 8.29
CA LEU A 218 -11.76 -10.37 8.09
C LEU A 218 -11.80 -11.44 6.99
N LEU A 219 -10.99 -11.27 5.95
CA LEU A 219 -10.89 -12.21 4.81
C LEU A 219 -9.42 -12.54 4.53
N PRO A 220 -9.13 -13.64 3.79
CA PRO A 220 -7.77 -13.96 3.38
C PRO A 220 -7.13 -12.80 2.61
N THR A 221 -5.84 -12.56 2.87
CA THR A 221 -5.01 -11.76 1.99
C THR A 221 -3.59 -12.32 1.94
N ARG A 222 -2.80 -11.77 1.02
CA ARG A 222 -1.44 -12.20 0.66
C ARG A 222 -0.61 -10.97 0.32
N PHE A 223 0.72 -11.09 0.40
CA PHE A 223 1.65 -9.99 0.10
C PHE A 223 1.30 -8.67 0.82
N PHE A 224 0.74 -8.74 2.03
CA PHE A 224 0.25 -7.57 2.79
C PHE A 224 -0.88 -6.76 2.10
N VAL A 225 -1.48 -7.25 1.02
CA VAL A 225 -2.52 -6.52 0.27
C VAL A 225 -3.73 -6.22 1.17
N LYS A 226 -4.17 -4.96 1.25
CA LYS A 226 -5.28 -4.56 2.14
C LYS A 226 -6.69 -4.86 1.59
N GLY A 227 -6.77 -5.62 0.49
CA GLY A 227 -7.99 -6.20 -0.10
C GLY A 227 -8.26 -7.65 0.32
N TRP A 228 -9.38 -8.22 -0.10
CA TRP A 228 -9.48 -9.70 -0.18
C TRP A 228 -8.59 -10.13 -1.34
N TYR A 229 -7.59 -10.97 -1.08
CA TYR A 229 -6.64 -11.44 -2.08
C TYR A 229 -6.32 -12.91 -1.82
N ASP A 230 -7.08 -13.81 -2.44
CA ASP A 230 -7.05 -15.26 -2.19
C ASP A 230 -6.62 -16.05 -3.43
N SER A 231 -5.41 -15.76 -3.95
CA SER A 231 -4.85 -16.34 -5.18
C SER A 231 -4.71 -17.87 -5.20
N LEU A 232 -4.63 -18.53 -4.03
CA LEU A 232 -4.61 -20.01 -3.95
C LEU A 232 -6.00 -20.66 -3.99
N ASN A 233 -7.08 -19.87 -4.05
CA ASN A 233 -8.43 -20.37 -4.19
C ASN A 233 -8.86 -20.24 -5.66
N PRO A 234 -8.80 -21.32 -6.47
CA PRO A 234 -9.08 -21.24 -7.92
C PRO A 234 -10.55 -20.95 -8.25
N ALA A 235 -11.45 -20.94 -7.26
CA ALA A 235 -12.83 -20.51 -7.41
C ALA A 235 -13.05 -19.02 -7.06
N SER A 236 -12.05 -18.31 -6.49
CA SER A 236 -12.15 -16.89 -6.17
C SER A 236 -11.53 -16.02 -7.26
N ASN A 237 -12.22 -14.94 -7.63
CA ASN A 237 -11.65 -13.88 -8.47
C ASN A 237 -11.10 -12.69 -7.66
N SER A 238 -11.02 -12.81 -6.33
CA SER A 238 -10.76 -11.71 -5.40
C SER A 238 -9.50 -10.90 -5.70
N ALA A 239 -8.39 -11.58 -6.02
CA ALA A 239 -7.14 -10.95 -6.44
C ALA A 239 -7.31 -10.06 -7.69
N THR A 240 -8.10 -10.49 -8.67
CA THR A 240 -8.40 -9.70 -9.88
C THR A 240 -9.28 -8.50 -9.56
N GLN A 241 -10.28 -8.65 -8.68
CA GLN A 241 -11.17 -7.55 -8.29
C GLN A 241 -10.43 -6.48 -7.45
N PHE A 242 -9.38 -6.88 -6.71
CA PHE A 242 -8.50 -5.92 -6.06
C PHE A 242 -7.82 -4.99 -7.09
N CYS A 243 -7.17 -5.53 -8.12
CA CYS A 243 -6.53 -4.73 -9.17
C CYS A 243 -7.54 -3.85 -9.93
N ARG A 244 -8.73 -4.40 -10.20
CA ARG A 244 -9.85 -3.68 -10.82
C ARG A 244 -10.40 -2.55 -9.98
N SER A 245 -10.09 -2.46 -8.68
CA SER A 245 -10.50 -1.30 -7.87
C SER A 245 -9.81 0.02 -8.25
N CYS A 246 -8.75 -0.05 -9.07
CA CYS A 246 -8.14 1.13 -9.72
C CYS A 246 -8.34 1.10 -11.25
N HIS A 247 -8.16 -0.07 -11.89
CA HIS A 247 -8.25 -0.19 -13.34
C HIS A 247 -9.68 -0.54 -13.81
N ALA A 248 -10.40 0.48 -14.26
CA ALA A 248 -11.78 0.33 -14.69
C ALA A 248 -11.88 -0.39 -16.04
N ASP A 249 -10.99 -0.11 -16.99
CA ASP A 249 -10.99 -0.76 -18.32
C ASP A 249 -10.76 -2.29 -18.28
N LYS A 250 -10.16 -2.79 -17.18
CA LYS A 250 -9.98 -4.22 -16.92
C LYS A 250 -11.13 -4.87 -16.15
N SER A 251 -12.12 -4.09 -15.69
CA SER A 251 -13.28 -4.58 -14.90
C SER A 251 -14.14 -5.61 -15.64
N ASN A 252 -15.14 -6.18 -14.98
CA ASN A 252 -16.14 -7.00 -15.68
C ASN A 252 -17.14 -6.10 -16.43
N GLU A 253 -17.45 -4.96 -15.82
CA GLU A 253 -18.38 -3.94 -16.29
C GLU A 253 -17.97 -3.29 -17.62
N ALA A 254 -16.66 -3.04 -17.81
CA ALA A 254 -16.11 -2.52 -19.08
C ALA A 254 -16.34 -3.46 -20.28
N TRP A 255 -16.65 -4.73 -20.01
CA TRP A 255 -16.94 -5.77 -20.99
C TRP A 255 -18.41 -6.24 -20.91
N GLY A 256 -19.27 -5.48 -20.22
CA GLY A 256 -20.72 -5.71 -20.11
C GLY A 256 -21.15 -6.78 -19.09
N VAL A 257 -20.23 -7.33 -18.30
CA VAL A 257 -20.49 -8.46 -17.38
C VAL A 257 -20.85 -7.95 -15.98
N ASN A 258 -22.03 -7.37 -15.82
CA ASN A 258 -22.44 -6.69 -14.59
C ASN A 258 -22.89 -7.63 -13.45
N SER A 259 -23.12 -8.92 -13.73
CA SER A 259 -23.70 -9.90 -12.79
C SER A 259 -22.67 -10.76 -12.02
N ALA A 260 -21.37 -10.58 -12.27
CA ALA A 260 -20.33 -11.32 -11.57
C ALA A 260 -20.22 -10.86 -10.10
N THR A 261 -19.90 -11.79 -9.20
CA THR A 261 -19.58 -11.53 -7.79
C THR A 261 -18.11 -11.89 -7.50
N PHE A 262 -17.69 -11.79 -6.23
CA PHE A 262 -16.57 -12.57 -5.71
C PHE A 262 -16.88 -14.07 -5.66
#